data_AF-A0A6H9FTZ6-F1
#
_entry.id   AF-A0A6H9FTZ6-F1
#
_cell.length_a   1.000
_cell.length_b   1.000
_cell.length_c   1.000
_cell.angle_alpha   90.00
_cell.angle_beta   90.00
_cell.angle_gamma   90.00
#
_symmetry.space_group_name_H-M   'P 1'
#
loop_
_entity.id
_entity.type
_entity.pdbx_description
1 polymer ?
#
loop_
_entity_poly.entity_id
_entity_poly.type
_entity_poly.pdbx_seq_one_letter_code
_entity_poly.pdbx_strand_id
1 'polypeptide(L)' 'MQVKRNPNHEARLAKLTVRFASFEIQVPSHHPKANPRQPVKLQGILAEEENPHPGVNPIS' A
#
# COMPACT_ATOMS: atom_id res chain seq x y z
N MET A 1 -8.20 12.75 -2.65
CA MET A 1 -6.85 13.16 -3.07
C MET A 1 -6.62 12.65 -4.47
N GLN A 2 -6.26 13.51 -5.43
CA GLN A 2 -5.92 13.10 -6.80
C GLN A 2 -4.43 13.36 -6.98
N VAL A 3 -3.66 12.31 -7.27
CA VAL A 3 -2.21 12.44 -7.51
C VAL A 3 -2.03 13.07 -8.90
N LYS A 4 -1.26 14.16 -8.99
CA LYS A 4 -0.95 14.79 -10.28
C LYS A 4 -0.03 13.89 -11.09
N ARG A 5 -0.37 13.68 -12.37
CA ARG A 5 0.45 12.91 -13.32
C ARG A 5 1.83 13.55 -13.46
N ASN A 6 2.89 12.74 -13.42
CA ASN A 6 4.23 13.17 -13.78
C ASN A 6 4.32 13.29 -15.32
N PRO A 7 4.57 14.48 -15.89
CA PRO A 7 4.63 14.68 -17.34
C PRO A 7 5.81 13.95 -17.99
N ASN A 8 6.85 13.59 -17.23
CA ASN A 8 8.02 12.86 -17.74
C ASN A 8 7.78 11.34 -17.86
N HIS A 9 6.64 10.84 -17.39
CA HIS A 9 6.25 9.44 -17.55
C HIS A 9 5.17 9.30 -18.63
N GLU A 10 5.55 8.60 -19.71
CA GLU A 10 4.63 8.13 -20.75
C GLU A 10 3.50 7.30 -20.12
N ALA A 11 2.29 7.46 -20.66
CA ALA A 11 1.17 6.63 -20.24
C ALA A 11 1.40 5.21 -20.79
N ARG A 12 1.16 4.20 -19.95
CA ARG A 12 1.29 2.80 -20.35
C ARG A 12 0.24 1.94 -19.68
N LEU A 13 -0.08 0.82 -20.32
CA LEU A 13 -0.90 -0.23 -19.74
C LEU A 13 -0.01 -1.11 -18.85
N ALA A 14 -0.54 -1.49 -17.69
CA ALA A 14 0.09 -2.38 -16.73
C ALA A 14 -0.96 -3.37 -16.24
N LYS A 15 -0.55 -4.63 -16.08
CA LYS A 15 -1.38 -5.65 -15.44
C LYS A 15 -0.95 -5.76 -13.98
N LEU A 16 -1.90 -5.74 -13.06
CA LEU A 16 -1.61 -5.77 -11.63
C LEU A 16 -2.16 -7.07 -11.03
N THR A 17 -1.35 -7.74 -10.20
CA THR A 17 -1.85 -8.72 -9.24
C THR A 17 -2.26 -7.96 -7.98
N VAL A 18 -3.53 -8.07 -7.59
CA VAL A 18 -4.09 -7.42 -6.40
C VAL A 18 -4.30 -8.45 -5.30
N ARG A 19 -3.75 -8.18 -4.12
CA ARG A 19 -3.94 -8.95 -2.89
C ARG A 19 -4.54 -8.06 -1.83
N PHE A 20 -5.40 -8.62 -0.98
CA PHE A 20 -6.00 -7.89 0.11
C PHE A 20 -5.97 -8.73 1.38
N ALA A 21 -5.86 -8.05 2.52
CA ALA A 21 -5.89 -8.69 3.82
C ALA A 21 -6.50 -7.75 4.86
N SER A 22 -7.16 -8.34 5.85
CA SER A 22 -7.50 -7.64 7.09
C SER A 22 -6.43 -7.94 8.12
N PHE A 23 -5.93 -6.93 8.82
CA PHE A 23 -4.98 -7.12 9.91
C PHE A 23 -5.26 -6.17 11.07
N GLU A 24 -4.82 -6.58 12.25
CA GLU A 24 -4.93 -5.79 13.47
C GLU A 24 -3.57 -5.23 13.85
N ILE A 25 -3.48 -3.90 13.89
CA ILE A 25 -2.31 -3.24 14.45
C ILE A 25 -2.48 -3.18 15.96
N GLN A 26 -1.64 -3.94 16.66
CA GLN A 26 -1.58 -3.95 18.12
C GLN A 26 -0.97 -2.65 18.65
N VAL A 27 -1.43 -2.20 19.82
CA VAL A 27 -0.83 -1.05 20.49
C VAL A 27 0.53 -1.48 21.07
N PRO A 28 1.63 -0.75 20.80
CA PRO A 28 2.92 -1.09 21.37
C PRO A 28 2.87 -1.16 22.90
N SER A 29 3.41 -2.23 23.48
CA SER A 29 3.33 -2.50 24.92
C SER A 29 3.95 -1.41 25.79
N HIS A 30 5.00 -0.74 25.29
CA HIS A 30 5.69 0.34 26.00
C HIS A 30 5.04 1.72 25.82
N HIS A 31 3.92 1.81 25.11
CA HIS A 31 3.25 3.09 24.90
C HIS A 31 2.63 3.58 26.23
N PRO A 32 2.91 4.81 26.69
CA PRO A 32 2.43 5.31 28.00
C PRO A 32 0.90 5.30 28.19
N LYS A 33 0.15 5.23 27.07
CA LYS A 33 -1.32 5.12 27.03
C LYS A 33 -1.80 3.82 26.39
N ALA A 34 -1.03 2.72 26.54
CA ALA A 34 -1.40 1.42 26.00
C ALA A 34 -2.78 1.00 26.52
N ASN A 35 -3.06 1.23 27.81
CA ASN A 35 -4.42 1.26 28.34
C ASN A 35 -4.98 2.69 28.25
N PRO A 36 -6.18 2.94 27.68
CA PRO A 36 -7.23 2.00 27.25
C PRO A 36 -7.29 1.77 25.73
N ARG A 37 -6.20 1.98 24.98
CA ARG A 37 -6.25 1.95 23.52
C ARG A 37 -6.44 0.53 23.01
N GLN A 38 -7.48 0.33 22.20
CA GLN A 38 -7.74 -0.96 21.55
C GLN A 38 -6.89 -1.09 20.27
N PRO A 39 -6.54 -2.32 19.88
CA PRO A 39 -5.96 -2.61 18.57
C PRO A 39 -6.85 -2.08 17.44
N VAL A 40 -6.23 -1.63 16.35
CA VAL A 40 -6.96 -1.07 15.20
C VAL A 40 -7.04 -2.11 14.09
N LYS A 41 -8.26 -2.42 13.65
CA LYS A 41 -8.53 -3.26 12.47
C LYS A 41 -8.39 -2.43 11.21
N LEU A 42 -7.58 -2.90 10.28
CA LEU A 42 -7.35 -2.27 8.98
C LEU A 42 -7.56 -3.28 7.85
N GLN A 43 -7.95 -2.78 6.70
CA GLN A 43 -7.92 -3.50 5.43
C GLN A 43 -6.75 -2.95 4.61
N GLY A 44 -5.83 -3.82 4.23
CA GLY A 44 -4.74 -3.49 3.30
C GLY A 44 -5.02 -4.03 1.91
N ILE A 45 -4.62 -3.26 0.91
CA ILE A 45 -4.57 -3.67 -0.48
C ILE A 45 -3.12 -3.52 -0.93
N LEU A 46 -2.58 -4.59 -1.51
CA LEU A 46 -1.29 -4.61 -2.19
C LEU A 46 -1.56 -4.82 -3.68
N ALA A 47 -1.08 -3.91 -4.51
CA ALA A 47 -1.20 -4.02 -5.96
C ALA A 47 0.21 -4.03 -6.57
N GLU A 48 0.62 -5.18 -7.08
CA GLU A 48 1.95 -5.37 -7.67
C GLU A 48 1.83 -5.53 -9.18
N GLU A 49 2.69 -4.85 -9.92
CA GLU A 49 2.75 -5.00 -11.37
C GLU A 49 3.32 -6.36 -11.81
N GLU A 50 2.59 -7.03 -12.70
CA GLU A 50 3.07 -8.23 -13.40
C GLU A 50 3.99 -7.84 -14.55
N ASN A 51 5.20 -8.43 -14.58
CA ASN A 51 6.19 -8.27 -15.66
C ASN A 51 6.42 -6.78 -16.03
N PRO A 52 6.96 -5.96 -15.11
CA PRO A 52 7.20 -4.55 -15.36
C PRO A 52 8.14 -4.35 -16.56
N HIS A 53 7.90 -3.28 -17.32
CA HIS A 53 8.74 -2.95 -18.46
C HIS A 53 10.20 -2.72 -18.01
N PRO A 54 11.20 -3.31 -18.69
CA PRO A 54 12.61 -3.12 -18.33
C PRO A 54 12.99 -1.63 -18.27
N GLY A 55 13.69 -1.23 -17.22
CA GLY A 55 14.11 0.16 -17.02
C GLY A 55 13.04 1.09 -16.43
N VAL A 56 11.85 0.58 -16.09
CA VAL A 56 10.80 1.34 -15.38
C VAL A 56 10.63 0.80 -13.97
N ASN A 57 10.45 1.69 -12.99
CA ASN A 57 10.10 1.28 -11.64
C ASN A 57 8.69 0.64 -11.64
N PRO A 58 8.52 -0.57 -11.08
CA PRO A 58 7.22 -1.23 -11.02
C PRO A 58 6.19 -0.43 -10.20
N ILE A 59 4.91 -0.61 -10.51
CA ILE A 59 3.83 -0.10 -9.66
C ILE A 59 3.71 -1.00 -8.41
N SER A 60 3.80 -0.38 -7.22
CA SER A 60 3.63 -1.02 -5.89
C SER A 60 3.02 -0.06 -4.89
#